data_AF-A0A7S0LRX5-F1
#
_entry.id   AF-A0A7S0LRX5-F1
#
_cell.length_a   1.000
_cell.length_b   1.000
_cell.length_c   1.000
_cell.angle_alpha   90.00
_cell.angle_beta   90.00
_cell.angle_gamma   90.00
#
_symmetry.space_group_name_H-M   'P 1'
#
loop_
_entity.id
_entity.type
_entity.pdbx_description
1 polymer ?
#
loop_
_entity_poly.entity_id
_entity_poly.type
_entity_poly.pdbx_seq_one_letter_code
_entity_poly.pdbx_strand_id
1 'polypeptide(L)'
;GCSIAPDTCPAGCYNLREILRDVMKLSADCQVYEDTSMLYDRGATTANRIRNRMLRATFCLQPPGDTLTRKSLFDALLLGCIPVIFRFDEAARQVLPFSDVIPYEKFLVRLPMEAIQNGSLADPMAELRAISLERILRMRMNIKEYGHALAFSGSNSNRGGYNDLDSPDALVMTIAAVWQEVQRGEVRRARKVMVKRRRQNRSEHIHQMSEIASRQWRLRTTQTVQNSHHPEGQQP
;
A
#
# COMPACT_ATOMS: atom_id res chain seq x y z
N GLY A 1 -15.97 -11.34 26.66
CA GLY A 1 -17.09 -10.53 27.16
C GLY A 1 -16.88 -10.31 28.63
N CYS A 2 -16.99 -9.08 29.10
CA CYS A 2 -17.01 -8.79 30.53
C CYS A 2 -18.46 -8.52 30.92
N SER A 3 -18.99 -9.32 31.85
CA SER A 3 -20.37 -9.25 32.34
C SER A 3 -20.36 -8.62 33.73
N ILE A 4 -20.32 -7.29 33.83
CA ILE A 4 -20.56 -6.58 35.09
C ILE A 4 -21.41 -5.33 34.80
N ALA A 5 -22.38 -5.10 35.68
CA ALA A 5 -23.35 -4.00 35.63
C ALA A 5 -22.69 -2.61 35.56
N PRO A 6 -23.37 -1.61 34.94
CA PRO A 6 -22.76 -0.35 34.48
C PRO A 6 -22.18 0.56 35.58
N ASP A 7 -22.54 0.38 36.85
CA ASP A 7 -22.35 1.43 37.87
C ASP A 7 -21.22 1.14 38.89
N THR A 8 -20.49 0.02 38.75
CA THR A 8 -19.39 -0.37 39.66
C THR A 8 -18.07 -0.63 38.93
N CYS A 9 -17.82 0.00 37.79
CA CYS A 9 -16.51 -0.09 37.15
C CYS A 9 -15.56 1.02 37.65
N PRO A 10 -14.49 0.71 38.40
CA PRO A 10 -13.46 1.68 38.70
C PRO A 10 -12.68 1.96 37.41
N ALA A 11 -13.01 3.07 36.72
CA ALA A 11 -12.28 3.64 35.59
C ALA A 11 -11.58 2.60 34.67
N GLY A 12 -12.32 1.71 33.98
CA GLY A 12 -11.62 0.68 33.21
C GLY A 12 -12.38 -0.43 32.50
N CYS A 13 -13.66 -0.27 32.12
CA CYS A 13 -14.42 -1.36 31.46
C CYS A 13 -14.74 -1.11 29.98
N TYR A 14 -14.09 -0.14 29.35
CA TYR A 14 -14.10 -0.05 27.89
C TYR A 14 -12.83 -0.73 27.38
N ASN A 15 -12.96 -1.74 26.52
CA ASN A 15 -11.80 -2.27 25.80
C ASN A 15 -11.25 -1.13 24.96
N LEU A 16 -10.13 -0.58 25.39
CA LEU A 16 -9.45 0.52 24.72
C LEU A 16 -9.22 0.25 23.22
N ARG A 17 -8.97 -1.02 22.88
CA ARG A 17 -8.89 -1.50 21.51
C ARG A 17 -10.21 -1.37 20.74
N GLU A 18 -11.36 -1.54 21.39
CA GLU A 18 -12.70 -1.36 20.80
C GLU A 18 -12.98 0.12 20.53
N ILE A 19 -12.71 1.02 21.48
CA ILE A 19 -12.87 2.48 21.25
C ILE A 19 -12.03 2.91 20.05
N LEU A 20 -10.74 2.55 20.02
CA LEU A 20 -9.87 2.88 18.91
C LEU A 20 -10.35 2.24 17.60
N ARG A 21 -10.83 1.00 17.64
CA ARG A 21 -11.39 0.34 16.46
C ARG A 21 -12.60 1.09 15.93
N ASP A 22 -13.53 1.50 16.79
CA ASP A 22 -14.77 2.15 16.38
C ASP A 22 -14.51 3.54 15.82
N VAL A 23 -13.69 4.35 16.50
CA VAL A 23 -13.25 5.67 16.00
C VAL A 23 -12.56 5.53 14.63
N MET A 24 -11.72 4.52 14.47
CA MET A 24 -10.96 4.34 13.23
C MET A 24 -11.81 3.75 12.09
N LYS A 25 -12.81 2.91 12.39
CA LYS A 25 -13.76 2.36 11.40
C LYS A 25 -14.60 3.45 10.72
N LEU A 26 -14.81 4.59 11.37
CA LEU A 26 -15.55 5.70 10.80
C LEU A 26 -14.79 6.41 9.67
N SER A 27 -13.49 6.17 9.54
CA SER A 27 -12.66 6.79 8.52
C SER A 27 -12.47 5.89 7.29
N ALA A 28 -12.77 6.43 6.11
CA ALA A 28 -12.52 5.75 4.84
C ALA A 28 -11.02 5.49 4.57
N ASP A 29 -10.13 6.21 5.25
CA ASP A 29 -8.67 6.06 5.11
C ASP A 29 -8.10 4.93 5.97
N CYS A 30 -8.90 4.38 6.90
CA CYS A 30 -8.46 3.30 7.78
C CYS A 30 -8.94 1.94 7.28
N GLN A 31 -8.03 0.97 7.23
CA GLN A 31 -8.37 -0.41 6.93
C GLN A 31 -8.21 -1.27 8.19
N VAL A 32 -9.31 -1.44 8.92
CA VAL A 32 -9.34 -2.37 10.06
C VAL A 32 -9.31 -3.81 9.53
N TYR A 33 -8.39 -4.61 10.06
CA TYR A 33 -8.33 -6.05 9.79
C TYR A 33 -8.87 -6.80 11.00
N GLU A 34 -10.02 -7.44 10.82
CA GLU A 34 -10.60 -8.36 11.80
C GLU A 34 -10.34 -9.77 11.31
N ASP A 35 -9.46 -10.48 12.01
CA ASP A 35 -9.35 -11.92 11.84
C ASP A 35 -10.23 -12.59 12.88
N THR A 36 -11.39 -13.08 12.45
CA THR A 36 -12.26 -13.93 13.26
C THR A 36 -11.90 -15.41 13.14
N SER A 37 -10.94 -15.75 12.25
CA SER A 37 -10.46 -17.11 12.12
C SER A 37 -9.35 -17.38 13.14
N MET A 38 -9.76 -17.74 14.37
CA MET A 38 -8.92 -18.56 15.27
C MET A 38 -8.70 -19.98 14.70
N LEU A 39 -9.11 -20.24 13.46
CA LEU A 39 -8.74 -21.45 12.75
C LEU A 39 -7.28 -21.31 12.36
N TYR A 40 -6.48 -22.29 12.76
CA TYR A 40 -5.11 -22.56 12.35
C TYR A 40 -5.01 -22.67 10.80
N ASP A 41 -5.25 -21.58 10.07
CA ASP A 41 -4.82 -21.51 8.68
C ASP A 41 -3.30 -21.34 8.72
N ARG A 42 -2.59 -22.35 8.22
CA ARG A 42 -1.13 -22.48 8.34
C ARG A 42 -0.43 -21.30 7.67
N GLY A 43 -0.19 -20.25 8.47
CA GLY A 43 1.01 -19.42 8.53
C GLY A 43 1.31 -18.47 7.38
N ALA A 44 0.92 -18.76 6.13
CA ALA A 44 1.38 -17.99 4.97
C ALA A 44 0.36 -16.98 4.45
N THR A 45 -0.93 -17.30 4.42
CA THR A 45 -1.97 -16.48 3.78
C THR A 45 -2.30 -15.23 4.58
N THR A 46 -2.64 -15.38 5.87
CA THR A 46 -2.93 -14.26 6.78
C THR A 46 -1.72 -13.36 6.99
N ALA A 47 -0.55 -13.93 7.24
CA ALA A 47 0.69 -13.16 7.38
C ALA A 47 0.99 -12.34 6.11
N ASN A 48 0.82 -12.92 4.93
CA ASN A 48 0.97 -12.19 3.67
C ASN A 48 -0.07 -11.08 3.49
N ARG A 49 -1.31 -11.27 3.93
CA ARG A 49 -2.36 -10.23 3.87
C ARG A 49 -2.02 -9.05 4.76
N ILE A 50 -1.61 -9.31 6.00
CA ILE A 50 -1.18 -8.27 6.96
C ILE A 50 0.05 -7.54 6.40
N ARG A 51 1.08 -8.28 5.98
CA ARG A 51 2.29 -7.72 5.36
C ARG A 51 1.95 -6.81 4.18
N ASN A 52 1.11 -7.28 3.25
CA ASN A 52 0.72 -6.52 2.06
C ASN A 52 -0.09 -5.25 2.38
N ARG A 53 -0.79 -5.21 3.53
CA ARG A 53 -1.48 -4.01 4.01
C ARG A 53 -0.50 -3.02 4.61
N MET A 54 0.38 -3.48 5.49
CA MET A 54 1.43 -2.65 6.09
C MET A 54 2.33 -2.02 5.01
N LEU A 55 2.67 -2.78 3.97
CA LEU A 55 3.44 -2.29 2.80
C LEU A 55 2.80 -1.12 2.05
N ARG A 56 1.46 -1.03 2.09
CA ARG A 56 0.70 0.02 1.40
C ARG A 56 0.28 1.14 2.34
N ALA A 57 0.34 0.91 3.65
CA ALA A 57 -0.06 1.87 4.66
C ALA A 57 1.06 2.89 4.92
N THR A 58 0.66 4.13 5.17
CA THR A 58 1.58 5.15 5.70
C THR A 58 1.80 4.94 7.20
N PHE A 59 0.70 4.71 7.92
CA PHE A 59 0.68 4.59 9.37
C PHE A 59 0.13 3.23 9.80
N CYS A 60 0.76 2.63 10.81
CA CYS A 60 0.33 1.37 11.41
C CYS A 60 -0.02 1.62 12.88
N LEU A 61 -1.31 1.54 13.20
CA LEU A 61 -1.78 1.78 14.55
C LEU A 61 -1.40 0.60 15.46
N GLN A 62 -0.73 0.92 16.56
CA GLN A 62 -0.27 -0.03 17.58
C GLN A 62 -1.02 0.27 18.88
N PRO A 63 -2.31 -0.10 18.97
CA PRO A 63 -3.09 0.07 20.19
C PRO A 63 -2.43 -0.70 21.34
N PRO A 64 -2.53 -0.20 22.58
CA PRO A 64 -1.87 -0.83 23.72
C PRO A 64 -2.43 -2.23 23.99
N GLY A 65 -1.56 -3.08 24.53
CA GLY A 65 -1.86 -4.38 25.11
C GLY A 65 -0.77 -4.71 26.13
N ASP A 66 -0.59 -5.98 26.48
CA ASP A 66 0.36 -6.47 27.51
C ASP A 66 1.78 -5.89 27.45
N THR A 67 2.33 -5.59 26.26
CA THR A 67 3.66 -4.94 26.11
C THR A 67 3.74 -4.16 24.79
N LEU A 68 4.57 -3.11 24.74
CA LEU A 68 4.84 -2.32 23.54
C LEU A 68 5.66 -3.10 22.49
N THR A 69 6.49 -4.06 22.92
CA THR A 69 7.37 -4.90 22.08
C THR A 69 6.64 -6.03 21.34
N ARG A 70 5.40 -5.79 20.91
CA ARG A 70 4.66 -6.77 20.09
C ARG A 70 5.30 -6.89 18.71
N LYS A 71 5.26 -8.11 18.15
CA LYS A 71 5.70 -8.40 16.78
C LYS A 71 5.17 -7.39 15.75
N SER A 72 3.95 -6.89 15.91
CA SER A 72 3.32 -5.92 14.99
C SER A 72 4.04 -4.57 14.93
N LEU A 73 4.70 -4.14 16.01
CA LEU A 73 5.50 -2.91 16.03
C LEU A 73 6.72 -3.07 15.12
N PHE A 74 7.45 -4.17 15.30
CA PHE A 74 8.64 -4.48 14.50
C PHE A 74 8.28 -4.76 13.04
N ASP A 75 7.20 -5.51 12.78
CA ASP A 75 6.70 -5.71 11.42
C ASP A 75 6.35 -4.37 10.75
N ALA A 76 5.75 -3.41 11.47
CA ALA A 76 5.50 -2.08 10.91
C ALA A 76 6.79 -1.35 10.53
N LEU A 77 7.79 -1.35 11.42
CA LEU A 77 9.10 -0.75 11.16
C LEU A 77 9.81 -1.41 9.97
N LEU A 78 9.90 -2.74 9.95
CA LEU A 78 10.54 -3.50 8.87
C LEU A 78 9.79 -3.36 7.54
N LEU A 79 8.51 -3.01 7.57
CA LEU A 79 7.70 -2.78 6.37
C LEU A 79 7.60 -1.30 5.96
N GLY A 80 8.32 -0.39 6.63
CA GLY A 80 8.31 1.04 6.34
C GLY A 80 6.98 1.74 6.66
N CYS A 81 6.14 1.09 7.46
CA CYS A 81 4.88 1.61 7.97
C CYS A 81 5.13 2.32 9.30
N ILE A 82 4.85 3.62 9.37
CA ILE A 82 5.19 4.44 10.53
C ILE A 82 4.29 4.03 11.71
N PRO A 83 4.83 3.54 12.83
CA PRO A 83 3.99 3.11 13.93
C PRO A 83 3.34 4.30 14.65
N VAL A 84 2.05 4.16 14.91
CA VAL A 84 1.26 5.10 15.73
C VAL A 84 1.01 4.45 17.08
N ILE A 85 1.51 5.06 18.14
CA ILE A 85 1.48 4.53 19.50
C ILE A 85 0.63 5.43 20.39
N PHE A 86 -0.09 4.81 21.33
CA PHE A 86 -1.04 5.51 22.20
C PHE A 86 -0.57 5.68 23.64
N ARG A 87 0.48 4.94 24.01
CA ARG A 87 1.22 5.10 25.26
C ARG A 87 2.69 5.06 24.93
N PHE A 88 3.38 6.15 25.27
CA PHE A 88 4.83 6.26 25.12
C PHE A 88 5.33 7.11 26.27
N ASP A 89 5.52 6.44 27.39
CA ASP A 89 6.17 6.91 28.60
C ASP A 89 7.59 6.32 28.68
N GLU A 90 8.32 6.68 29.73
CA GLU A 90 9.69 6.22 29.93
C GLU A 90 9.78 4.69 30.10
N ALA A 91 8.80 4.07 30.75
CA ALA A 91 8.72 2.61 30.88
C ALA A 91 8.53 1.92 29.52
N ALA A 92 7.69 2.50 28.66
CA ALA A 92 7.46 2.05 27.29
C ALA A 92 8.73 2.21 26.43
N ARG A 93 9.54 3.24 26.67
CA ARG A 93 10.84 3.42 25.99
C ARG A 93 11.88 2.39 26.42
N GLN A 94 11.96 2.10 27.73
CA GLN A 94 12.93 1.16 28.30
C GLN A 94 12.74 -0.29 27.83
N VAL A 95 11.51 -0.68 27.50
CA VAL A 95 11.25 -2.02 26.97
C VAL A 95 11.62 -2.17 25.49
N LEU A 96 11.87 -1.07 24.77
CA LEU A 96 12.28 -1.14 23.37
C LEU A 96 13.75 -1.58 23.23
N PRO A 97 14.05 -2.50 22.31
CA PRO A 97 15.41 -3.00 22.12
C PRO A 97 16.32 -1.89 21.60
N PHE A 98 17.55 -1.82 22.13
CA PHE A 98 18.55 -0.83 21.75
C PHE A 98 18.05 0.63 21.84
N SER A 99 17.19 0.93 22.82
CA SER A 99 16.59 2.27 23.00
C SER A 99 17.60 3.37 23.38
N ASP A 100 18.83 2.99 23.70
CA ASP A 100 20.01 3.84 23.88
C ASP A 100 20.66 4.25 22.55
N VAL A 101 20.54 3.42 21.51
CA VAL A 101 21.13 3.65 20.17
C VAL A 101 20.09 4.09 19.15
N ILE A 102 18.89 3.51 19.22
CA ILE A 102 17.81 3.71 18.26
C ILE A 102 16.88 4.83 18.76
N PRO A 103 16.84 5.99 18.08
CA PRO A 103 16.02 7.13 18.49
C PRO A 103 14.58 6.97 18.00
N TYR A 104 13.83 6.07 18.62
CA TYR A 104 12.45 5.72 18.26
C TYR A 104 11.51 6.93 18.11
N GLU A 105 11.70 7.97 18.91
CA GLU A 105 10.93 9.22 18.85
C GLU A 105 11.00 9.92 17.49
N LYS A 106 12.06 9.68 16.72
CA LYS A 106 12.25 10.27 15.39
C LYS A 106 11.40 9.62 14.30
N PHE A 107 10.75 8.48 14.58
CA PHE A 107 9.97 7.74 13.58
C PHE A 107 8.73 7.04 14.15
N LEU A 108 8.29 7.44 15.35
CA LEU A 108 7.01 7.07 15.92
C LEU A 108 6.07 8.28 15.95
N VAL A 109 4.78 8.03 15.79
CA VAL A 109 3.73 9.04 15.96
C VAL A 109 2.98 8.74 17.24
N ARG A 110 2.89 9.73 18.14
CA ARG A 110 2.17 9.60 19.42
C ARG A 110 0.77 10.18 19.28
N LEU A 111 -0.24 9.37 19.59
CA LEU A 111 -1.61 9.82 19.77
C LEU A 111 -2.01 9.56 21.23
N PRO A 112 -1.92 10.56 22.13
CA PRO A 112 -2.09 10.34 23.56
C PRO A 112 -3.49 9.81 23.86
N MET A 113 -3.54 8.68 24.58
CA MET A 113 -4.80 7.98 24.79
C MET A 113 -5.77 8.77 25.67
N GLU A 114 -5.23 9.48 26.65
CA GLU A 114 -5.97 10.28 27.60
C GLU A 114 -6.76 11.37 26.85
N ALA A 115 -6.16 11.95 25.81
CA ALA A 115 -6.81 12.95 24.96
C ALA A 115 -7.96 12.36 24.12
N ILE A 116 -7.84 11.10 23.69
CA ILE A 116 -8.92 10.40 22.96
C ILE A 116 -10.06 10.07 23.93
N GLN A 117 -9.75 9.58 25.13
CA GLN A 117 -10.73 9.19 26.15
C GLN A 117 -11.53 10.37 26.69
N ASN A 118 -10.86 11.51 26.94
CA ASN A 118 -11.51 12.70 27.47
C ASN A 118 -12.13 13.58 26.37
N GLY A 119 -12.05 13.18 25.10
CA GLY A 119 -12.62 13.90 23.96
C GLY A 119 -11.84 15.15 23.53
N SER A 120 -10.68 15.46 24.14
CA SER A 120 -9.84 16.59 23.73
C SER A 120 -9.23 16.38 22.34
N LEU A 121 -8.98 15.13 21.97
CA LEU A 121 -8.62 14.72 20.62
C LEU A 121 -9.85 14.09 19.94
N ALA A 122 -10.68 14.94 19.34
CA ALA A 122 -11.94 14.53 18.74
C ALA A 122 -11.77 13.69 17.45
N ASP A 123 -10.76 14.00 16.63
CA ASP A 123 -10.47 13.25 15.39
C ASP A 123 -8.99 12.82 15.33
N PRO A 124 -8.67 11.60 15.81
CA PRO A 124 -7.33 11.02 15.67
C PRO A 124 -6.86 10.88 14.22
N MET A 125 -7.77 10.75 13.25
CA MET A 125 -7.41 10.63 11.84
C MET A 125 -7.05 11.98 11.24
N ALA A 126 -7.67 13.09 11.69
CA ALA A 126 -7.25 14.43 11.29
C ALA A 126 -5.79 14.71 11.68
N GLU A 127 -5.36 14.29 12.87
CA GLU A 127 -3.95 14.40 13.30
C GLU A 127 -3.01 13.66 12.36
N LEU A 128 -3.35 12.41 11.99
CA LEU A 128 -2.54 11.63 11.07
C LEU A 128 -2.50 12.24 9.66
N ARG A 129 -3.60 12.83 9.20
CA ARG A 129 -3.67 13.54 7.91
C ARG A 129 -2.89 14.85 7.89
N ALA A 130 -2.80 15.52 9.03
CA ALA A 130 -2.06 16.77 9.17
C ALA A 130 -0.53 16.58 9.10
N ILE A 131 -0.04 15.33 9.25
CA ILE A 131 1.38 15.03 9.13
C ILE A 131 1.82 15.22 7.67
N SER A 132 2.72 16.18 7.44
CA SER A 132 3.24 16.49 6.11
C SER A 132 3.97 15.31 5.47
N LEU A 133 3.94 15.25 4.13
CA LEU A 133 4.70 14.27 3.35
C LEU A 133 6.20 14.33 3.68
N GLU A 134 6.74 15.53 3.89
CA GLU A 134 8.14 15.73 4.28
C GLU A 134 8.47 15.06 5.62
N ARG A 135 7.58 15.19 6.62
CA ARG A 135 7.73 14.52 7.91
C ARG A 135 7.61 13.00 7.77
N ILE A 136 6.69 12.51 6.94
CA ILE A 136 6.56 11.07 6.61
C ILE A 136 7.84 10.53 5.98
N LEU A 137 8.42 11.24 5.01
CA LEU A 137 9.66 10.83 4.35
C LEU A 137 10.83 10.80 5.32
N ARG A 138 10.97 11.81 6.18
CA ARG A 138 11.99 11.81 7.25
C ARG A 138 11.85 10.61 8.18
N MET A 139 10.63 10.32 8.67
CA MET A 139 10.39 9.16 9.53
C MET A 139 10.78 7.86 8.83
N ARG A 140 10.42 7.69 7.54
CA ARG A 140 10.81 6.51 6.76
C ARG A 140 12.32 6.42 6.49
N MET A 141 13.00 7.55 6.32
CA MET A 141 14.46 7.58 6.22
C MET A 141 15.13 7.12 7.52
N ASN A 142 14.63 7.59 8.67
CA ASN A 142 15.10 7.11 9.97
C ASN A 142 14.82 5.61 10.15
N ILE A 143 13.64 5.12 9.75
CA ILE A 143 13.34 3.67 9.77
C ILE A 143 14.33 2.89 8.90
N LYS A 144 14.68 3.40 7.71
CA LYS A 144 15.69 2.76 6.86
C LYS A 144 17.06 2.75 7.53
N GLU A 145 17.42 3.84 8.20
CA GLU A 145 18.70 3.99 8.89
C GLU A 145 18.83 3.04 10.09
N TYR A 146 17.81 2.90 10.94
CA TYR A 146 17.91 2.12 12.18
C TYR A 146 17.23 0.73 12.14
N GLY A 147 16.28 0.52 11.22
CA GLY A 147 15.42 -0.67 11.19
C GLY A 147 16.15 -1.99 10.92
N HIS A 148 17.33 -1.93 10.28
CA HIS A 148 18.17 -3.11 10.03
C HIS A 148 18.66 -3.76 11.34
N ALA A 149 18.85 -2.97 12.41
CA ALA A 149 19.22 -3.49 13.73
C ALA A 149 18.08 -4.25 14.43
N LEU A 150 16.84 -4.09 13.94
CA LEU A 150 15.65 -4.73 14.48
C LEU A 150 15.25 -6.00 13.72
N ALA A 151 15.93 -6.30 12.61
CA ALA A 151 15.63 -7.46 11.78
C ALA A 151 16.28 -8.73 12.32
N PHE A 152 15.51 -9.81 12.41
CA PHE A 152 16.04 -11.15 12.62
C PHE A 152 16.51 -11.73 11.28
N SER A 153 17.75 -12.24 11.22
CA SER A 153 18.20 -13.02 10.06
C SER A 153 17.50 -14.39 10.05
N GLY A 154 16.80 -14.70 8.96
CA GLY A 154 16.16 -16.02 8.77
C GLY A 154 17.14 -17.13 8.40
N SER A 155 18.36 -16.78 8.03
CA SER A 155 19.45 -17.71 7.73
C SER A 155 20.68 -17.23 8.48
N ASN A 156 21.09 -17.96 9.52
CA ASN A 156 22.46 -17.88 10.00
C ASN A 156 23.35 -18.20 8.79
N SER A 157 23.93 -17.18 8.15
CA SER A 157 25.03 -17.43 7.26
C SER A 157 26.08 -18.16 8.11
N ASN A 158 26.71 -19.22 7.58
CA ASN A 158 27.83 -19.91 8.25
C ASN A 158 29.04 -18.98 8.53
N ARG A 159 28.91 -17.68 8.24
CA ARG A 159 29.92 -16.64 8.38
C ARG A 159 29.55 -15.55 9.40
N GLY A 160 28.43 -15.66 10.11
CA GLY A 160 28.17 -14.87 11.32
C GLY A 160 28.07 -13.35 11.10
N GLY A 161 27.70 -12.91 9.89
CA GLY A 161 27.50 -11.49 9.59
C GLY A 161 26.04 -11.06 9.76
N TYR A 162 25.81 -10.01 10.55
CA TYR A 162 24.59 -9.21 10.45
C TYR A 162 24.63 -8.47 9.09
N ASN A 163 23.61 -8.65 8.25
CA ASN A 163 23.37 -7.89 7.02
C ASN A 163 24.42 -8.04 5.91
N ASP A 164 24.85 -9.27 5.62
CA ASP A 164 25.65 -9.53 4.42
C ASP A 164 24.78 -9.37 3.15
N LEU A 165 25.36 -8.78 2.08
CA LEU A 165 24.71 -8.63 0.77
C LEU A 165 24.15 -9.95 0.20
N ASP A 166 24.71 -11.08 0.64
CA ASP A 166 24.31 -12.43 0.25
C ASP A 166 23.11 -12.99 1.04
N SER A 167 22.77 -12.37 2.18
CA SER A 167 21.64 -12.73 3.05
C SER A 167 20.94 -11.47 3.57
N PRO A 168 20.17 -10.78 2.71
CA PRO A 168 19.53 -9.52 3.04
C PRO A 168 18.50 -9.68 4.16
N ASP A 169 18.47 -8.70 5.06
CA ASP A 169 17.53 -8.69 6.17
C ASP A 169 16.07 -8.51 5.72
N ALA A 170 15.13 -8.69 6.66
CA ALA A 170 13.70 -8.60 6.40
C ALA A 170 13.28 -7.22 5.85
N LEU A 171 13.97 -6.14 6.21
CA LEU A 171 13.69 -4.78 5.73
C LEU A 171 14.15 -4.62 4.27
N VAL A 172 15.38 -5.04 3.95
CA VAL A 172 15.93 -5.04 2.58
C VAL A 172 15.07 -5.91 1.66
N MET A 173 14.70 -7.12 2.10
CA MET A 173 13.81 -8.01 1.35
C MET A 173 12.44 -7.38 1.12
N THR A 174 11.92 -6.67 2.10
CA THR A 174 10.65 -5.97 1.97
C THR A 174 10.73 -4.83 0.96
N ILE A 175 11.74 -3.97 1.06
CA ILE A 175 11.95 -2.86 0.12
C ILE A 175 12.10 -3.41 -1.30
N ALA A 176 12.87 -4.49 -1.47
CA ALA A 176 13.01 -5.17 -2.75
C ALA A 176 11.67 -5.69 -3.29
N ALA A 177 10.83 -6.29 -2.44
CA ALA A 177 9.51 -6.76 -2.82
C ALA A 177 8.57 -5.61 -3.26
N VAL A 178 8.61 -4.47 -2.56
CA VAL A 178 7.86 -3.26 -2.96
C VAL A 178 8.35 -2.73 -4.30
N TRP A 179 9.67 -2.63 -4.46
CA TRP A 179 10.28 -2.16 -5.71
C TRP A 179 9.86 -3.03 -6.91
N GLN A 180 9.89 -4.36 -6.73
CA GLN A 180 9.42 -5.29 -7.75
C GLN A 180 7.93 -5.10 -8.08
N GLU A 181 7.08 -4.84 -7.08
CA GLU A 181 5.65 -4.63 -7.33
C GLU A 181 5.37 -3.32 -8.08
N VAL A 182 6.10 -2.25 -7.76
CA VAL A 182 6.05 -0.98 -8.52
C VAL A 182 6.44 -1.21 -9.97
N GLN A 183 7.56 -1.89 -10.21
CA GLN A 183 8.04 -2.23 -11.56
C GLN A 183 7.02 -3.07 -12.33
N ARG A 184 6.40 -4.07 -11.70
CA ARG A 184 5.32 -4.85 -12.31
C ARG A 184 4.10 -4.00 -12.67
N GLY A 185 3.75 -3.02 -11.83
CA GLY A 185 2.69 -2.05 -12.09
C GLY A 185 2.96 -1.16 -13.30
N GLU A 186 4.19 -0.67 -13.42
CA GLU A 186 4.66 0.12 -14.58
C GLU A 186 4.62 -0.69 -15.87
N VAL A 187 5.13 -1.92 -15.86
CA VAL A 187 5.08 -2.85 -17.00
C VAL A 187 3.63 -3.13 -17.42
N ARG A 188 2.71 -3.33 -16.46
CA ARG A 188 1.28 -3.53 -16.76
C ARG A 188 0.65 -2.30 -17.42
N ARG A 189 0.99 -1.09 -16.97
CA ARG A 189 0.51 0.16 -17.59
C ARG A 189 1.06 0.31 -19.01
N ALA A 190 2.37 0.12 -19.21
CA ALA A 190 3.01 0.18 -20.52
C ALA A 190 2.38 -0.82 -21.52
N ARG A 191 2.13 -2.05 -21.07
CA ARG A 191 1.47 -3.08 -21.89
C ARG A 191 0.06 -2.67 -22.31
N LYS A 192 -0.74 -2.06 -21.43
CA LYS A 192 -2.08 -1.54 -21.78
C LYS A 192 -2.00 -0.44 -22.83
N VAL A 193 -1.03 0.49 -22.70
CA VAL A 193 -0.81 1.56 -23.68
C VAL A 193 -0.45 0.99 -25.05
N MET A 194 0.48 0.03 -25.09
CA MET A 194 0.89 -0.63 -26.32
C MET A 194 -0.26 -1.38 -27.01
N VAL A 195 -1.10 -2.09 -26.26
CA VAL A 195 -2.29 -2.79 -26.80
C VAL A 195 -3.31 -1.80 -27.35
N LYS A 196 -3.56 -0.68 -26.65
CA LYS A 196 -4.47 0.37 -27.12
C LYS A 196 -3.98 0.97 -28.44
N ARG A 197 -2.68 1.27 -28.54
CA ARG A 197 -2.06 1.83 -29.76
C ARG A 197 -2.12 0.86 -30.95
N ARG A 198 -1.88 -0.45 -30.72
CA ARG A 198 -2.07 -1.47 -31.77
C ARG A 198 -3.50 -1.54 -32.30
N ARG A 199 -4.51 -1.42 -31.42
CA ARG A 199 -5.92 -1.38 -31.85
C ARG A 199 -6.24 -0.13 -32.67
N GLN A 200 -5.72 1.02 -32.26
CA GLN A 200 -5.87 2.28 -32.98
C GLN A 200 -5.30 2.18 -34.40
N ASN A 201 -4.03 1.77 -34.54
CA ASN A 201 -3.39 1.62 -35.85
C ASN A 201 -4.12 0.62 -36.75
N ARG A 202 -4.66 -0.47 -36.19
CA ARG A 202 -5.46 -1.45 -36.95
C ARG A 202 -6.75 -0.82 -37.48
N SER A 203 -7.41 0.00 -36.68
CA SER A 203 -8.62 0.74 -37.08
C SER A 203 -8.32 1.76 -38.18
N GLU A 204 -7.24 2.53 -38.03
CA GLU A 204 -6.77 3.50 -39.02
C GLU A 204 -6.45 2.82 -40.36
N HIS A 205 -5.75 1.68 -40.32
CA HIS A 205 -5.43 0.90 -41.51
C HIS A 205 -6.68 0.36 -42.22
N ILE A 206 -7.66 -0.15 -41.46
CA ILE A 206 -8.95 -0.61 -42.03
C ILE A 206 -9.69 0.56 -42.67
N HIS A 207 -9.74 1.71 -42.01
CA HIS A 207 -10.39 2.91 -42.55
C HIS A 207 -9.72 3.36 -43.85
N GLN A 208 -8.39 3.44 -43.88
CA GLN A 208 -7.62 3.84 -45.06
C GLN A 208 -7.84 2.87 -46.24
N MET A 209 -7.88 1.56 -45.98
CA MET A 209 -8.17 0.56 -47.01
C MET A 209 -9.59 0.70 -47.56
N SER A 210 -10.57 1.00 -46.70
CA SER A 210 -11.95 1.22 -47.13
C SER A 210 -12.07 2.47 -48.03
N GLU A 211 -11.39 3.57 -47.69
CA GLU A 211 -11.37 4.77 -48.53
C GLU A 211 -10.75 4.50 -49.91
N ILE A 212 -9.63 3.76 -49.95
CA ILE A 212 -8.96 3.40 -51.20
C ILE A 212 -9.90 2.57 -52.07
N ALA A 213 -10.58 1.58 -51.49
CA ALA A 213 -11.55 0.75 -52.20
C ALA A 213 -12.73 1.59 -52.75
N SER A 214 -13.28 2.51 -51.95
CA SER A 214 -14.35 3.42 -52.40
C SER A 214 -13.90 4.38 -53.50
N ARG A 215 -12.66 4.89 -53.44
CA ARG A 215 -12.07 5.72 -54.52
C ARG A 215 -11.90 4.92 -55.81
N GLN A 216 -11.35 3.71 -55.73
CA GLN A 216 -11.20 2.84 -56.90
C GLN A 216 -12.54 2.49 -57.54
N TRP A 217 -13.57 2.22 -56.73
CA TRP A 217 -14.91 1.95 -57.23
C TRP A 217 -15.51 3.15 -57.98
N ARG A 218 -15.39 4.38 -57.43
CA ARG A 218 -15.84 5.62 -58.09
C ARG A 218 -15.12 5.91 -59.42
N LEU A 219 -13.81 5.65 -59.49
CA LEU A 219 -13.04 5.83 -60.72
C LEU A 219 -13.48 4.83 -61.80
N ARG A 220 -13.74 3.57 -61.43
CA ARG A 220 -14.26 2.58 -62.38
C ARG A 220 -15.63 2.96 -62.90
N THR A 221 -16.56 3.38 -62.04
CA THR A 221 -17.93 3.74 -62.47
C THR A 221 -17.96 4.98 -63.35
N THR A 222 -17.13 6.00 -63.09
CA THR A 222 -17.02 7.18 -63.96
C THR A 222 -16.43 6.84 -65.33
N GLN A 223 -15.47 5.93 -65.40
CA GLN A 223 -14.88 5.48 -66.65
C GLN A 223 -15.85 4.63 -67.50
N THR A 224 -16.69 3.79 -66.88
CA THR A 224 -17.77 3.10 -67.61
C THR A 224 -18.81 4.08 -68.15
N VAL A 225 -19.16 5.12 -67.40
CA VAL A 225 -20.13 6.14 -67.85
C VAL A 225 -19.59 6.98 -69.01
N GLN A 226 -18.29 7.34 -69.00
CA GLN A 226 -17.65 8.04 -70.12
C GLN A 226 -17.58 7.19 -71.40
N ASN A 227 -17.30 5.90 -71.29
CA ASN A 227 -17.28 4.98 -72.45
C ASN A 227 -18.67 4.72 -73.04
N SER A 228 -19.75 4.95 -72.30
CA SER A 228 -21.13 4.83 -72.79
C SER A 228 -21.69 6.07 -73.47
N HIS A 229 -20.89 7.14 -73.67
CA HIS A 229 -21.32 8.39 -74.29
C HIS A 229 -20.59 8.72 -75.62
N HIS A 230 -19.97 7.74 -76.27
CA HIS A 230 -19.58 7.89 -77.67
C HIS A 230 -20.78 7.57 -78.58
N PRO A 231 -21.29 8.53 -79.38
CA PRO A 231 -22.35 8.24 -80.34
C PRO A 231 -21.76 7.48 -81.53
N GLU A 232 -22.32 6.31 -81.84
CA GLU A 232 -22.13 5.64 -83.13
C GLU A 232 -22.73 6.53 -84.23
N GLY A 233 -21.89 7.40 -84.77
CA GLY A 233 -22.20 8.28 -85.90
C GLY A 233 -21.30 7.92 -87.08
N GLN A 234 -21.89 7.14 -87.99
CA GLN A 234 -21.62 7.09 -89.44
C GLN A 234 -20.22 6.69 -89.91
N GLN A 235 -20.13 5.53 -90.55
CA GLN A 235 -19.46 5.47 -91.85
C GLN A 235 -20.35 4.76 -92.90
N PRO A 236 -20.32 5.26 -94.15
CA PRO A 236 -21.23 4.89 -95.25
C PRO A 236 -20.86 3.58 -95.95
#